data_AF-G3NZZ4-F1
#
_entry.id   AF-G3NZZ4-F1
#
_cell.length_a   1.000
_cell.length_b   1.000
_cell.length_c   1.000
_cell.angle_alpha   90.00
_cell.angle_beta   90.00
_cell.angle_gamma   90.00
#
_symmetry.space_group_name_H-M   'P 1'
#
loop_
_entity.id
_entity.type
_entity.pdbx_description
1 polymer ?
#
loop_
_entity_poly.entity_id
_entity_poly.type
_entity_poly.pdbx_seq_one_letter_code
_entity_poly.pdbx_strand_id
1 'polypeptide(L)'
;MIVLLKGREGEILSGLRELIIGLELGDSRELISSTLCVSHRTDIRDPVKCYGVSMATPSAIAPKKGPFPRRFVIAASCLYYWDEYVAGAVLTYYPTKQKKPDYDGTIQLPQWVRCQAFSLSQEEETPPCLSCSNLFGLWTNSNDEWVYGNCGEVESLSNLFEKEGDVKERARPTSPLYSDQKRDKYKREMCNALKNSLKEKKFTWREGDFYIPS
;
A
#
# COMPACT_ATOMS: atom_id res chain seq x y z
N MET A 1 -2.34 -0.01 10.10
CA MET A 1 -2.96 1.19 10.66
C MET A 1 -3.93 1.71 9.62
N ILE A 2 -5.23 1.70 9.88
CA ILE A 2 -6.24 2.34 9.00
C ILE A 2 -6.40 3.74 9.56
N VAL A 3 -5.93 4.75 8.85
CA VAL A 3 -6.07 6.14 9.30
C VAL A 3 -7.32 6.73 8.68
N LEU A 4 -8.33 6.98 9.52
CA LEU A 4 -9.53 7.70 9.10
C LEU A 4 -9.20 9.20 9.08
N LEU A 5 -8.80 9.71 7.91
CA LEU A 5 -8.37 11.11 7.75
C LEU A 5 -9.57 12.00 7.41
N LYS A 6 -9.92 12.93 8.32
CA LYS A 6 -10.88 14.03 8.09
C LYS A 6 -10.15 15.36 8.29
N GLY A 7 -10.16 16.25 7.30
CA GLY A 7 -9.56 17.59 7.40
C GLY A 7 -8.91 18.09 6.10
N ARG A 8 -8.35 19.30 6.12
CA ARG A 8 -7.50 19.82 5.04
C ARG A 8 -6.13 19.13 5.06
N GLU A 9 -5.43 19.09 3.94
CA GLU A 9 -4.14 18.36 3.79
C GLU A 9 -3.11 18.70 4.87
N GLY A 10 -2.95 19.99 5.22
CA GLY A 10 -2.06 20.40 6.30
C GLY A 10 -2.51 19.93 7.70
N GLU A 11 -3.82 19.82 7.94
CA GLU A 11 -4.38 19.31 9.19
C GLU A 11 -4.19 17.78 9.30
N ILE A 12 -4.35 17.08 8.18
CA ILE A 12 -4.07 15.64 8.04
C ILE A 12 -2.58 15.34 8.32
N LEU A 13 -1.68 16.10 7.70
CA LEU A 13 -0.24 15.97 7.90
C LEU A 13 0.16 16.24 9.35
N SER A 14 -0.37 17.31 9.94
CA SER A 14 -0.10 17.67 11.33
C SER A 14 -0.61 16.60 12.31
N GLY A 15 -1.84 16.13 12.14
CA GLY A 15 -2.41 15.08 12.99
C GLY A 15 -1.68 13.73 12.87
N LEU A 16 -1.22 13.36 11.67
CA LEU A 16 -0.37 12.18 11.47
C LEU A 16 0.97 12.31 12.19
N ARG A 17 1.60 13.50 12.17
CA ARG A 17 2.86 13.75 12.87
C ARG A 17 2.72 13.69 14.38
N GLU A 18 1.68 14.32 14.94
CA GLU A 18 1.43 14.25 16.38
C GLU A 18 1.22 12.81 16.86
N LEU A 19 0.50 12.00 16.06
CA LEU A 19 0.34 10.58 16.32
C LEU A 19 1.68 9.82 16.26
N ILE A 20 2.52 10.08 15.25
CA ILE A 20 3.85 9.47 15.13
C ILE A 20 4.73 9.83 16.32
N ILE A 21 4.80 11.11 16.69
CA ILE A 21 5.57 11.58 17.86
C ILE A 21 5.09 10.90 19.14
N GLY A 22 3.76 10.81 19.34
CA GLY A 22 3.17 10.11 20.48
C GLY A 22 3.52 8.61 20.51
N LEU A 23 3.57 7.95 19.35
CA LEU A 23 3.96 6.54 19.24
C LEU A 23 5.47 6.32 19.46
N GLU A 24 6.32 7.24 19.00
CA GLU A 24 7.77 7.23 19.24
C GLU A 24 8.14 7.43 20.71
N LEU A 25 7.37 8.27 21.43
CA LEU A 25 7.56 8.53 22.87
C LEU A 25 7.11 7.36 23.77
N GLY A 26 6.26 6.46 23.28
CA GLY A 26 5.63 5.38 24.06
C GLY A 26 6.37 4.04 24.11
N ASP A 27 7.62 3.96 23.63
CA ASP A 27 8.38 2.70 23.48
C ASP A 27 7.66 1.67 22.55
N SER A 28 6.70 2.14 21.75
CA SER A 28 5.93 1.34 20.79
C SER A 28 6.81 0.99 19.59
N ARG A 29 7.15 -0.30 19.46
CA ARG A 29 7.95 -0.85 18.35
C ARG A 29 7.11 -1.21 17.12
N GLU A 30 5.93 -0.59 17.00
CA GLU A 30 4.92 -0.96 16.01
C GLU A 30 4.85 0.02 14.84
N LEU A 31 4.15 -0.40 13.79
CA LEU A 31 4.19 0.16 12.44
C LEU A 31 4.05 1.70 12.42
N ILE A 32 5.15 2.42 12.22
CA ILE A 32 5.15 3.87 12.06
C ILE A 32 4.97 4.20 10.58
N SER A 33 4.10 5.15 10.25
CA SER A 33 4.03 5.67 8.89
C SER A 33 5.13 6.71 8.69
N SER A 34 5.96 6.55 7.66
CA SER A 34 6.99 7.54 7.31
C SER A 34 6.58 8.42 6.14
N THR A 35 5.54 8.03 5.41
CA THR A 35 5.22 8.58 4.10
C THR A 35 3.72 8.60 3.89
N LEU A 36 3.20 9.75 3.45
CA LEU A 36 1.83 9.91 2.98
C LEU A 36 1.85 9.93 1.45
N CYS A 37 0.95 9.20 0.81
CA CYS A 37 0.68 9.33 -0.60
C CYS A 37 -0.67 9.99 -0.83
N VAL A 38 -0.73 10.86 -1.83
CA VAL A 38 -1.95 11.53 -2.29
C VAL A 38 -2.15 11.23 -3.77
N SER A 39 -3.32 10.69 -4.10
CA SER A 39 -3.74 10.43 -5.47
C SER A 39 -5.00 11.20 -5.80
N HIS A 40 -5.02 11.85 -6.96
CA HIS A 40 -6.18 12.59 -7.44
C HIS A 40 -6.13 12.84 -8.95
N ARG A 41 -7.28 13.20 -9.51
CA ARG A 41 -7.42 13.66 -10.88
C ARG A 41 -6.85 15.06 -11.06
N THR A 42 -6.20 15.33 -12.19
CA THR A 42 -5.64 16.65 -12.54
C THR A 42 -6.44 17.38 -13.63
N ASP A 43 -7.42 16.70 -14.23
CA ASP A 43 -8.27 17.23 -15.30
C ASP A 43 -9.50 18.00 -14.79
N ILE A 44 -9.68 18.13 -13.47
CA ILE A 44 -10.81 18.80 -12.83
C ILE A 44 -10.32 19.85 -11.81
N ARG A 45 -11.11 20.91 -11.62
CA ARG A 45 -10.73 22.08 -10.83
C ARG A 45 -10.57 21.80 -9.34
N ASP A 46 -11.44 20.96 -8.77
CA ASP A 46 -11.48 20.62 -7.35
C ASP A 46 -11.60 19.10 -7.18
N PRO A 47 -10.51 18.36 -7.40
CA PRO A 47 -10.54 16.90 -7.37
C PRO A 47 -10.67 16.37 -5.94
N VAL A 48 -11.34 15.23 -5.79
CA VAL A 48 -11.31 14.48 -4.55
C VAL A 48 -9.90 13.91 -4.34
N LYS A 49 -9.26 14.32 -3.25
CA LYS A 49 -7.96 13.79 -2.85
C LYS A 49 -8.14 12.48 -2.09
N CYS A 50 -7.46 11.45 -2.56
CA CYS A 50 -7.40 10.15 -1.93
C CYS A 50 -6.03 9.98 -1.28
N TYR A 51 -6.02 9.41 -0.08
CA TYR A 51 -4.84 9.34 0.76
C TYR A 51 -4.50 7.88 1.03
N GLY A 52 -3.22 7.60 1.20
CA GLY A 52 -2.72 6.30 1.65
C GLY A 52 -1.41 6.46 2.40
N VAL A 53 -1.17 5.59 3.37
CA VAL A 53 0.01 5.70 4.24
C VAL A 53 0.93 4.51 4.04
N SER A 54 2.24 4.78 3.98
CA SER A 54 3.22 3.70 4.04
C SER A 54 3.20 3.08 5.43
N MET A 55 3.54 1.80 5.50
CA MET A 55 3.78 1.16 6.78
C MET A 55 5.25 0.79 6.92
N ALA A 56 5.91 1.32 7.94
CA ALA A 56 7.26 0.94 8.31
C ALA A 56 7.22 0.22 9.66
N THR A 57 7.72 -1.01 9.72
CA THR A 57 8.14 -1.58 11.01
C THR A 57 9.46 -0.92 11.39
N PRO A 58 9.64 -0.41 12.62
CA PRO A 58 10.94 0.08 13.10
C PRO A 58 11.90 -1.11 13.26
N SER A 59 12.49 -1.57 12.15
CA SER A 59 13.44 -2.69 12.10
C SER A 59 14.86 -2.25 11.75
N ALA A 60 15.16 -0.95 11.79
CA ALA A 60 16.53 -0.45 11.67
C ALA A 60 17.40 -0.78 12.91
N ILE A 61 16.81 -1.26 14.02
CA ILE A 61 17.53 -1.51 15.30
C ILE A 61 17.46 -2.98 15.77
N ALA A 62 16.89 -3.91 14.98
CA ALA A 62 16.91 -5.32 15.35
C ALA A 62 17.04 -6.25 14.13
N PRO A 63 18.26 -6.71 13.79
CA PRO A 63 18.46 -7.74 12.77
C PRO A 63 17.84 -9.11 13.14
N LYS A 64 17.08 -9.21 14.23
CA LYS A 64 16.54 -10.46 14.78
C LYS A 64 15.00 -10.59 14.78
N LYS A 65 14.23 -9.57 14.37
CA LYS A 65 12.78 -9.69 14.07
C LYS A 65 12.55 -9.33 12.60
N GLY A 66 12.66 -10.34 11.75
CA GLY A 66 12.79 -10.23 10.30
C GLY A 66 11.56 -9.71 9.52
N PRO A 67 11.56 -9.82 8.18
CA PRO A 67 10.62 -9.20 7.21
C PRO A 67 9.15 -9.66 7.28
N PHE A 68 8.74 -10.32 8.36
CA PHE A 68 7.46 -11.00 8.50
C PHE A 68 6.26 -10.07 8.70
N PRO A 69 6.23 -9.13 9.67
CA PRO A 69 5.02 -8.32 9.94
C PRO A 69 4.57 -7.51 8.73
N ARG A 70 5.53 -6.96 7.98
CA ARG A 70 5.29 -6.25 6.72
C ARG A 70 4.57 -7.12 5.69
N ARG A 71 5.04 -8.35 5.47
CA ARG A 71 4.42 -9.29 4.53
C ARG A 71 3.00 -9.67 4.96
N PHE A 72 2.76 -9.85 6.26
CA PHE A 72 1.43 -10.13 6.79
C PHE A 72 0.44 -9.02 6.45
N VAL A 73 0.82 -7.76 6.70
CA VAL A 73 -0.12 -6.68 6.43
C VAL A 73 -0.28 -6.41 4.94
N ILE A 74 0.77 -6.50 4.13
CA ILE A 74 0.63 -6.44 2.66
C ILE A 74 -0.35 -7.52 2.18
N ALA A 75 -0.19 -8.76 2.64
CA ALA A 75 -1.08 -9.84 2.26
C ALA A 75 -2.52 -9.61 2.74
N ALA A 76 -2.72 -9.18 4.00
CA ALA A 76 -4.04 -8.87 4.53
C ALA A 76 -4.72 -7.72 3.75
N SER A 77 -4.00 -6.63 3.52
CA SER A 77 -4.50 -5.50 2.72
C SER A 77 -4.83 -5.90 1.29
N CYS A 78 -3.97 -6.68 0.64
CA CYS A 78 -4.21 -7.20 -0.70
C CYS A 78 -5.43 -8.14 -0.80
N LEU A 79 -5.76 -8.88 0.27
CA LEU A 79 -6.87 -9.81 0.30
C LEU A 79 -8.22 -9.15 0.58
N TYR A 80 -8.22 -8.09 1.41
CA TYR A 80 -9.46 -7.58 2.02
C TYR A 80 -9.75 -6.10 1.82
N TYR A 81 -8.73 -5.27 1.54
CA TYR A 81 -8.89 -3.81 1.59
C TYR A 81 -8.56 -3.11 0.28
N TRP A 82 -7.52 -3.56 -0.43
CA TRP A 82 -7.12 -2.90 -1.66
C TRP A 82 -8.03 -3.25 -2.83
N ASP A 83 -8.17 -2.28 -3.73
CA ASP A 83 -8.89 -2.48 -4.99
C ASP A 83 -8.28 -3.67 -5.75
N GLU A 84 -9.13 -4.39 -6.48
CA GLU A 84 -8.74 -5.61 -7.16
C GLU A 84 -7.61 -5.46 -8.19
N TYR A 85 -7.49 -4.29 -8.85
CA TYR A 85 -6.42 -4.00 -9.80
C TYR A 85 -5.13 -3.64 -9.08
N VAL A 86 -5.21 -2.88 -7.99
CA VAL A 86 -4.05 -2.59 -7.13
C VAL A 86 -3.52 -3.88 -6.50
N ALA A 87 -4.41 -4.68 -5.92
CA ALA A 87 -4.08 -6.00 -5.38
C ALA A 87 -3.51 -6.93 -6.47
N GLY A 88 -4.09 -6.92 -7.67
CA GLY A 88 -3.59 -7.66 -8.83
C GLY A 88 -2.16 -7.27 -9.22
N ALA A 89 -1.85 -5.98 -9.22
CA ALA A 89 -0.50 -5.48 -9.47
C ALA A 89 0.48 -6.02 -8.43
N VAL A 90 0.14 -5.93 -7.13
CA VAL A 90 0.99 -6.44 -6.04
C VAL A 90 1.20 -7.96 -6.15
N LEU A 91 0.16 -8.71 -6.51
CA LEU A 91 0.22 -10.16 -6.71
C LEU A 91 1.19 -10.58 -7.82
N THR A 92 1.49 -9.71 -8.78
CA THR A 92 2.48 -9.96 -9.84
C THR A 92 3.87 -10.29 -9.28
N TYR A 93 4.24 -9.69 -8.15
CA TYR A 93 5.58 -9.83 -7.56
C TYR A 93 5.55 -10.57 -6.22
N TYR A 94 4.44 -10.52 -5.48
CA TYR A 94 4.32 -11.15 -4.18
C TYR A 94 4.46 -12.70 -4.23
N PRO A 95 5.07 -13.35 -3.21
CA PRO A 95 5.70 -12.80 -1.99
C PRO A 95 7.17 -12.40 -2.15
N THR A 96 7.71 -12.52 -3.37
CA THR A 96 9.10 -12.21 -3.67
C THR A 96 9.19 -10.81 -4.27
N LYS A 97 10.29 -10.51 -4.95
CA LYS A 97 10.43 -9.34 -5.82
C LYS A 97 10.46 -9.74 -7.30
N GLN A 98 10.31 -11.03 -7.60
CA GLN A 98 10.39 -11.55 -8.96
C GLN A 98 8.99 -11.59 -9.56
N LYS A 99 8.86 -11.02 -10.76
CA LYS A 99 7.64 -11.09 -11.55
C LYS A 99 7.27 -12.54 -11.85
N LYS A 100 6.01 -12.90 -11.67
CA LYS A 100 5.51 -14.23 -12.04
C LYS A 100 5.54 -14.41 -13.56
N PRO A 101 5.98 -15.57 -14.07
CA PRO A 101 6.11 -15.78 -15.51
C PRO A 101 4.75 -15.92 -16.22
N ASP A 102 3.70 -16.34 -15.50
CA ASP A 102 2.38 -16.66 -16.06
C ASP A 102 1.28 -15.67 -15.63
N TYR A 103 1.63 -14.61 -14.89
CA TYR A 103 0.67 -13.62 -14.40
C TYR A 103 1.28 -12.24 -14.28
N ASP A 104 0.52 -11.25 -14.74
CA ASP A 104 0.92 -9.87 -14.77
C ASP A 104 -0.31 -8.99 -14.61
N GLY A 105 -0.58 -8.57 -13.38
CA GLY A 105 -1.67 -7.67 -13.03
C GLY A 105 -1.24 -6.22 -12.88
N THR A 106 -0.05 -5.85 -13.34
CA THR A 106 0.38 -4.45 -13.29
C THR A 106 -0.57 -3.56 -14.10
N ILE A 107 -0.66 -2.32 -13.67
CA ILE A 107 -1.53 -1.32 -14.28
C ILE A 107 -0.69 -0.13 -14.74
N GLN A 108 -1.28 0.68 -15.61
CA GLN A 108 -0.72 1.95 -16.04
C GLN A 108 -1.74 3.03 -15.69
N LEU A 109 -1.36 3.98 -14.85
CA LEU A 109 -2.26 5.08 -14.52
C LEU A 109 -2.43 6.03 -15.72
N PRO A 110 -3.64 6.58 -15.93
CA PRO A 110 -3.84 7.62 -16.92
C PRO A 110 -2.98 8.85 -16.63
N GLN A 111 -2.54 9.57 -17.67
CA GLN A 111 -1.70 10.76 -17.53
C GLN A 111 -2.34 11.90 -16.72
N TRP A 112 -3.68 11.94 -16.67
CA TRP A 112 -4.46 12.90 -15.90
C TRP A 112 -4.70 12.46 -14.45
N VAL A 113 -3.97 11.46 -13.96
CA VAL A 113 -3.93 11.07 -12.55
C VAL A 113 -2.56 11.43 -11.98
N ARG A 114 -2.56 12.23 -10.90
CA ARG A 114 -1.37 12.46 -10.07
C ARG A 114 -1.41 11.46 -8.92
N CYS A 115 -0.27 10.86 -8.63
CA CYS A 115 -0.03 10.03 -7.45
C CYS A 115 1.33 10.42 -6.89
N GLN A 116 1.34 11.11 -5.76
CA GLN A 116 2.53 11.75 -5.21
C GLN A 116 2.75 11.33 -3.77
N ALA A 117 3.97 10.92 -3.43
CA ALA A 117 4.38 10.61 -2.08
C ALA A 117 5.05 11.83 -1.40
N PHE A 118 4.85 11.95 -0.10
CA PHE A 118 5.38 13.01 0.75
C PHE A 118 6.04 12.39 1.97
N SER A 119 7.27 12.79 2.25
CA SER A 119 7.98 12.43 3.48
C SER A 119 7.33 13.14 4.66
N LEU A 120 6.84 12.40 5.65
CA LEU A 120 6.21 13.00 6.83
C LEU A 120 7.23 13.72 7.72
N SER A 121 8.50 13.30 7.69
CA SER A 121 9.59 13.90 8.49
C SER A 121 10.22 15.12 7.82
N GLN A 122 10.35 15.10 6.49
CA GLN A 122 11.01 16.19 5.74
C GLN A 122 10.02 17.19 5.13
N GLU A 123 8.73 16.86 5.11
CA GLU A 123 7.67 17.68 4.49
C GLU A 123 7.83 17.89 2.98
N GLU A 124 8.62 17.03 2.33
CA GLU A 124 9.00 17.17 0.93
C GLU A 124 8.35 16.09 0.06
N GLU A 125 8.12 16.44 -1.20
CA GLU A 125 7.72 15.48 -2.23
C GLU A 125 8.84 14.48 -2.46
N THR A 126 8.51 13.20 -2.37
CA THR A 126 9.43 12.10 -2.67
C THR A 126 9.02 11.44 -3.99
N PRO A 127 9.93 11.21 -4.93
CA PRO A 127 9.60 10.49 -6.15
C PRO A 127 9.09 9.07 -5.81
N PRO A 128 8.18 8.48 -6.61
CA PRO A 128 7.76 7.09 -6.44
C PRO A 128 8.96 6.15 -6.41
N CYS A 129 8.92 5.06 -5.66
CA CYS A 129 10.00 4.06 -5.70
C CYS A 129 9.92 3.17 -6.96
N LEU A 130 10.97 2.41 -7.26
CA LEU A 130 11.00 1.47 -8.40
C LEU A 130 9.85 0.46 -8.33
N SER A 131 9.47 -0.01 -7.14
CA SER A 131 8.35 -0.95 -6.99
C SER A 131 7.03 -0.31 -7.40
N CYS A 132 6.77 0.94 -7.00
CA CYS A 132 5.55 1.66 -7.40
C CYS A 132 5.55 1.97 -8.91
N SER A 133 6.72 2.27 -9.48
CA SER A 133 6.87 2.40 -10.94
C SER A 133 6.50 1.11 -11.66
N ASN A 134 7.05 -0.02 -11.20
CA ASN A 134 6.78 -1.34 -11.77
C ASN A 134 5.32 -1.79 -11.62
N LEU A 135 4.65 -1.40 -10.52
CA LEU A 135 3.26 -1.77 -10.25
C LEU A 135 2.25 -0.93 -11.04
N PHE A 136 2.49 0.37 -11.13
CA PHE A 136 1.48 1.35 -11.51
C PHE A 136 1.87 2.22 -12.72
N GLY A 137 3.06 2.03 -13.29
CA GLY A 137 3.55 2.84 -14.39
C GLY A 137 3.94 4.26 -13.98
N LEU A 138 4.18 4.49 -12.69
CA LEU A 138 4.60 5.80 -12.19
C LEU A 138 6.01 6.11 -12.69
N TRP A 139 6.21 7.33 -13.19
CA TRP A 139 7.55 7.78 -13.53
C TRP A 139 8.39 7.95 -12.26
N THR A 140 9.64 7.50 -12.32
CA THR A 140 10.60 7.73 -11.23
C THR A 140 12.03 7.78 -11.78
N ASN A 141 12.87 8.54 -11.08
CA ASN A 141 14.33 8.54 -11.20
C ASN A 141 15.02 7.96 -9.95
N SER A 142 14.26 7.45 -8.98
CA SER A 142 14.79 6.81 -7.78
C SER A 142 15.28 5.39 -8.11
N ASN A 143 16.37 4.99 -7.45
CA ASN A 143 16.87 3.62 -7.48
C ASN A 143 16.35 2.78 -6.29
N ASP A 144 15.53 3.36 -5.42
CA ASP A 144 15.02 2.66 -4.24
C ASP A 144 13.96 1.63 -4.66
N GLU A 145 14.18 0.37 -4.31
CA GLU A 145 13.24 -0.71 -4.53
C GLU A 145 12.77 -1.30 -3.19
N TRP A 146 11.61 -0.83 -2.72
CA TRP A 146 10.97 -1.35 -1.52
C TRP A 146 10.32 -2.72 -1.76
N VAL A 147 9.67 -3.27 -0.73
CA VAL A 147 8.84 -4.46 -0.92
C VAL A 147 7.58 -4.04 -1.67
N TYR A 148 7.23 -4.77 -2.73
CA TYR A 148 5.99 -4.55 -3.48
C TYR A 148 4.78 -4.54 -2.55
N GLY A 149 4.01 -3.45 -2.62
CA GLY A 149 2.84 -3.23 -1.80
C GLY A 149 3.07 -2.52 -0.46
N ASN A 150 4.30 -2.13 -0.13
CA ASN A 150 4.57 -1.46 1.16
C ASN A 150 4.29 0.04 1.18
N CYS A 151 4.37 0.70 0.03
CA CYS A 151 4.33 2.15 -0.08
C CYS A 151 2.88 2.67 -0.04
N GLY A 152 2.67 3.93 0.35
CA GLY A 152 1.34 4.50 0.53
C GLY A 152 0.51 4.58 -0.76
N GLU A 153 1.14 4.50 -1.93
CA GLU A 153 0.51 4.50 -3.24
C GLU A 153 -0.55 3.41 -3.39
N VAL A 154 -0.36 2.23 -2.79
CA VAL A 154 -1.35 1.13 -2.87
C VAL A 154 -2.70 1.52 -2.26
N GLU A 155 -2.68 2.14 -1.09
CA GLU A 155 -3.89 2.52 -0.38
C GLU A 155 -4.50 3.76 -1.03
N SER A 156 -3.66 4.73 -1.39
CA SER A 156 -4.08 5.96 -2.06
C SER A 156 -4.78 5.68 -3.40
N LEU A 157 -4.23 4.77 -4.22
CA LEU A 157 -4.82 4.36 -5.49
C LEU A 157 -6.05 3.47 -5.30
N SER A 158 -6.07 2.60 -4.30
CA SER A 158 -7.28 1.80 -3.99
C SER A 158 -8.46 2.72 -3.65
N ASN A 159 -8.22 3.73 -2.81
CA ASN A 159 -9.21 4.73 -2.44
C ASN A 159 -9.63 5.59 -3.65
N LEU A 160 -8.69 5.91 -4.55
CA LEU A 160 -9.01 6.62 -5.79
C LEU A 160 -9.94 5.79 -6.68
N PHE A 161 -9.66 4.50 -6.86
CA PHE A 161 -10.45 3.62 -7.73
C PHE A 161 -11.84 3.32 -7.17
N GLU A 162 -12.01 3.38 -5.85
CA GLU A 162 -13.32 3.29 -5.21
C GLU A 162 -14.18 4.53 -5.52
N LYS A 163 -13.58 5.73 -5.49
CA LYS A 163 -14.31 7.00 -5.68
C LYS A 163 -14.47 7.41 -7.15
N GLU A 164 -13.51 7.05 -8.00
CA GLU A 164 -13.41 7.49 -9.39
C GLU A 164 -13.40 6.26 -10.33
N GLY A 165 -14.58 5.71 -10.59
CA GLY A 165 -14.73 4.52 -11.44
C GLY A 165 -14.13 4.68 -12.85
N ASP A 166 -14.19 5.89 -13.42
CA ASP A 166 -13.58 6.19 -14.73
C ASP A 166 -12.05 6.02 -14.71
N VAL A 167 -11.40 6.39 -13.60
CA VAL A 167 -9.96 6.17 -13.41
C VAL A 167 -9.68 4.67 -13.40
N LYS A 168 -10.44 3.92 -12.60
CA LYS A 168 -10.28 2.46 -12.48
C LYS A 168 -10.43 1.76 -13.84
N GLU A 169 -11.46 2.10 -14.60
CA GLU A 169 -11.71 1.51 -15.92
C GLU A 169 -10.57 1.79 -16.91
N ARG A 170 -10.03 3.02 -16.89
CA ARG A 170 -8.89 3.41 -17.75
C ARG A 170 -7.56 2.81 -17.31
N ALA A 171 -7.41 2.49 -16.02
CA ALA A 171 -6.24 1.85 -15.45
C ALA A 171 -6.27 0.32 -15.52
N ARG A 172 -7.32 -0.29 -16.07
CA ARG A 172 -7.48 -1.75 -16.13
C ARG A 172 -6.21 -2.45 -16.66
N PRO A 173 -5.78 -3.57 -16.04
CA PRO A 173 -4.64 -4.34 -16.53
C PRO A 173 -4.79 -4.72 -18.02
N THR A 174 -3.77 -4.47 -18.82
CA THR A 174 -3.77 -4.70 -20.28
C THR A 174 -2.91 -5.89 -20.72
N SER A 175 -2.15 -6.48 -19.79
CA SER A 175 -1.27 -7.60 -20.09
C SER A 175 -2.05 -8.83 -20.58
N PRO A 176 -1.61 -9.52 -21.64
CA PRO A 176 -2.26 -10.77 -22.09
C PRO A 176 -2.13 -11.90 -21.06
N LEU A 177 -1.24 -11.76 -20.08
CA LEU A 177 -1.08 -12.72 -18.98
C LEU A 177 -2.10 -12.48 -17.86
N TYR A 178 -2.78 -11.34 -17.83
CA TYR A 178 -3.83 -11.03 -16.86
C TYR A 178 -5.11 -11.82 -17.15
N SER A 179 -5.69 -12.39 -16.11
CA SER A 179 -7.09 -12.82 -16.10
C SER A 179 -7.61 -12.86 -14.67
N ASP A 180 -8.92 -12.66 -14.49
CA ASP A 180 -9.55 -12.72 -13.17
C ASP A 180 -9.37 -14.11 -12.54
N GLN A 181 -9.43 -15.18 -13.34
CA GLN A 181 -9.17 -16.54 -12.87
C GLN A 181 -7.76 -16.71 -12.29
N LYS A 182 -6.73 -16.17 -12.96
CA LYS A 182 -5.35 -16.22 -12.46
C LYS A 182 -5.16 -15.34 -11.24
N ARG A 183 -5.74 -14.14 -11.24
CA ARG A 183 -5.74 -13.25 -10.07
C ARG A 183 -6.33 -13.97 -8.84
N ASP A 184 -7.47 -14.63 -9.00
CA ASP A 184 -8.14 -15.35 -7.91
C ASP A 184 -7.35 -16.58 -7.46
N LYS A 185 -6.69 -17.29 -8.39
CA LYS A 185 -5.71 -18.33 -8.06
C LYS A 185 -4.62 -17.78 -7.15
N TYR A 186 -3.97 -16.68 -7.55
CA TYR A 186 -2.89 -16.08 -6.77
C TYR A 186 -3.36 -15.46 -5.44
N LYS A 187 -4.58 -14.91 -5.38
CA LYS A 187 -5.21 -14.52 -4.11
C LYS A 187 -5.39 -15.71 -3.17
N ARG A 188 -5.87 -16.86 -3.66
CA ARG A 188 -6.01 -18.08 -2.85
C ARG A 188 -4.67 -18.59 -2.35
N GLU A 189 -3.64 -18.59 -3.20
CA GLU A 189 -2.27 -18.97 -2.81
C GLU A 189 -1.72 -18.05 -1.72
N MET A 190 -1.88 -16.73 -1.87
CA MET A 190 -1.52 -15.75 -0.84
C MET A 190 -2.26 -16.01 0.48
N CYS A 191 -3.57 -16.24 0.43
CA CYS A 191 -4.39 -16.54 1.62
C CYS A 191 -3.93 -17.82 2.32
N ASN A 192 -3.62 -18.87 1.56
CA ASN A 192 -3.10 -20.12 2.13
C ASN A 192 -1.72 -19.93 2.75
N ALA A 193 -0.82 -19.20 2.08
CA ALA A 193 0.49 -18.87 2.62
C ALA A 193 0.40 -18.05 3.91
N LEU A 194 -0.54 -17.09 3.95
CA LEU A 194 -0.84 -16.28 5.14
C LEU A 194 -1.32 -17.15 6.30
N LYS A 195 -2.31 -18.00 6.08
CA LYS A 195 -2.85 -18.94 7.08
C LYS A 195 -1.77 -19.87 7.62
N ASN A 196 -0.94 -20.43 6.74
CA ASN A 196 0.16 -21.32 7.15
C ASN A 196 1.19 -20.56 8.00
N SER A 197 1.55 -19.34 7.60
CA SER A 197 2.48 -18.50 8.35
C SER A 197 1.93 -18.13 9.74
N LEU A 198 0.63 -17.84 9.87
CA LEU A 198 0.00 -17.58 11.17
C LEU A 198 0.02 -18.83 12.07
N LYS A 199 -0.27 -20.01 11.51
CA LYS A 199 -0.22 -21.29 12.24
C LYS A 199 1.19 -21.61 12.74
N GLU A 200 2.21 -21.49 11.89
CA GLU A 200 3.61 -21.72 12.24
C GLU A 200 4.07 -20.82 13.39
N LYS A 201 3.59 -19.58 13.41
CA LYS A 201 3.90 -18.61 14.48
C LYS A 201 3.08 -18.81 15.74
N LYS A 202 2.20 -19.82 15.78
CA LYS A 202 1.22 -20.04 16.86
C LYS A 202 0.46 -18.74 17.19
N PHE A 203 0.17 -17.95 16.15
CA PHE A 203 -0.54 -16.70 16.32
C PHE A 203 -1.94 -17.01 16.84
N THR A 204 -2.25 -16.49 18.02
CA THR A 204 -3.55 -16.63 18.67
C THR A 204 -4.17 -15.26 18.72
N TRP A 205 -5.34 -15.12 18.09
CA TRP A 205 -6.15 -13.92 18.23
C TRP A 205 -6.63 -13.87 19.67
N ARG A 206 -6.33 -12.79 20.41
CA ARG A 206 -7.00 -12.53 21.68
C ARG A 206 -8.22 -11.67 21.40
N GLU A 207 -9.28 -11.96 22.11
CA GLU A 207 -10.49 -11.16 22.09
C GLU A 207 -10.14 -9.73 22.54
N GLY A 208 -10.40 -8.73 21.71
CA GLY A 208 -10.01 -7.33 21.96
C GLY A 208 -8.76 -6.81 21.23
N ASP A 209 -8.05 -7.64 20.45
CA ASP A 209 -6.84 -7.21 19.70
C ASP A 209 -7.14 -6.34 18.45
N PHE A 210 -8.40 -6.03 18.17
CA PHE A 210 -8.79 -5.17 17.05
C PHE A 210 -9.01 -3.74 17.51
N TYR A 211 -8.30 -2.80 16.90
CA TYR A 211 -8.72 -1.40 16.89
C TYR A 211 -9.94 -1.27 15.98
N ILE A 212 -11.12 -1.14 16.58
CA ILE A 212 -12.34 -0.74 15.88
C ILE A 212 -12.40 0.79 16.02
N PRO A 213 -12.25 1.55 14.92
CA PRO A 213 -12.37 3.01 14.98
C PRO A 213 -13.80 3.35 15.40
N SER A 214 -13.93 4.05 16.53
CA SER A 214 -15.17 4.72 16.96
C SER A 214 -15.44 5.96 16.13
#